data_AF-A0A241ZDP6-F1
#
_entry.id   AF-A0A241ZDP6-F1
#
_cell.length_a   1.000
_cell.length_b   1.000
_cell.length_c   1.000
_cell.angle_alpha   90.00
_cell.angle_beta   90.00
_cell.angle_gamma   90.00
#
_symmetry.space_group_name_H-M   'P 1'
#
loop_
_entity.id
_entity.type
_entity.pdbx_description
1 polymer ?
#
loop_
_entity_poly.entity_id
_entity_poly.type
_entity_poly.pdbx_seq_one_letter_code
_entity_poly.pdbx_strand_id
1 'polypeptide(L)' 'MVEWKKRIEIKRTRPRKPSKVDDDALRADVEQYPDDYQYERAARFGCGNSTIGDALKRLNITVKKRPYGTRKQK' A
#
# COMPACT_ATOMS: atom_id res chain seq x y z
N MET A 1 -23.05 37.76 -15.58
CA MET A 1 -23.52 37.13 -14.33
C MET A 1 -22.80 35.80 -14.15
N VAL A 2 -22.20 35.56 -12.99
CA VAL A 2 -21.48 34.31 -12.68
C VAL A 2 -22.48 33.29 -12.14
N GLU A 3 -22.74 32.23 -12.90
CA GLU A 3 -23.58 31.11 -12.47
C GLU A 3 -22.75 30.16 -11.60
N TRP A 4 -23.08 30.07 -10.31
CA TRP A 4 -22.39 29.18 -9.38
C TRP A 4 -22.84 27.73 -9.57
N LYS A 5 -21.88 26.80 -9.48
CA LYS A 5 -22.13 25.38 -9.74
C LYS A 5 -22.95 24.77 -8.59
N LYS A 6 -24.21 24.45 -8.86
CA LYS A 6 -25.25 24.00 -7.89
C LYS A 6 -24.97 22.66 -7.20
N ARG A 7 -23.92 21.93 -7.60
CA ARG A 7 -23.65 20.57 -7.13
C ARG A 7 -22.18 20.41 -6.71
N ILE A 8 -21.88 20.91 -5.51
CA ILE A 8 -20.55 20.93 -4.89
C ILE A 8 -20.24 19.59 -4.17
N GLU A 9 -21.21 18.67 -4.08
CA GLU A 9 -21.03 17.40 -3.39
C GLU A 9 -19.95 16.49 -4.03
N ILE A 10 -19.18 15.82 -3.18
CA ILE A 10 -18.14 14.89 -3.60
C ILE A 10 -18.80 13.68 -4.28
N LYS A 11 -18.47 13.45 -5.54
CA LYS A 11 -18.95 12.27 -6.29
C LYS A 11 -18.30 10.99 -5.76
N ARG A 12 -19.02 10.27 -4.89
CA ARG A 12 -18.58 9.02 -4.25
C ARG A 12 -18.48 7.82 -5.21
N THR A 13 -19.15 7.87 -6.35
CA THR A 13 -19.33 6.73 -7.26
C THR A 13 -18.29 6.66 -8.39
N ARG A 14 -17.21 7.44 -8.33
CA ARG A 14 -16.18 7.40 -9.37
C ARG A 14 -15.40 6.08 -9.27
N PRO A 15 -15.38 5.23 -10.31
CA PRO A 15 -14.54 4.04 -10.30
C PRO A 15 -13.07 4.47 -10.19
N ARG A 16 -12.37 3.93 -9.19
CA ARG A 16 -10.94 4.17 -8.99
C ARG A 16 -10.17 3.28 -9.97
N LYS A 17 -9.11 3.82 -10.57
CA LYS A 17 -8.23 3.01 -11.43
C LYS A 17 -7.63 1.86 -10.61
N PRO A 18 -7.45 0.67 -11.20
CA PRO A 18 -6.74 -0.42 -10.55
C PRO A 18 -5.34 0.04 -10.16
N SER A 19 -4.87 -0.43 -9.00
CA SER A 19 -3.51 -0.12 -8.52
C SER A 19 -2.48 -0.74 -9.46
N LYS A 20 -1.28 -0.13 -9.52
CA LYS A 20 -0.14 -0.66 -10.29
C LYS A 20 0.44 -1.95 -9.68
N VAL A 21 0.16 -2.20 -8.40
CA VAL A 21 0.65 -3.36 -7.65
C VAL A 21 -0.51 -4.31 -7.37
N ASP A 22 -0.29 -5.58 -7.70
CA ASP A 22 -1.18 -6.68 -7.39
C ASP A 22 -1.18 -6.96 -5.88
N ASP A 23 -2.38 -7.08 -5.31
CA ASP A 23 -2.57 -7.20 -3.85
C ASP A 23 -2.18 -8.58 -3.33
N ASP A 24 -2.41 -9.64 -4.10
CA ASP A 24 -2.09 -11.01 -3.71
C ASP A 24 -0.58 -11.24 -3.81
N ALA A 25 0.06 -10.73 -4.86
CA ALA A 25 1.51 -10.77 -5.00
C ALA A 25 2.24 -10.01 -3.87
N LEU A 26 1.72 -8.84 -3.46
CA LEU A 26 2.30 -8.08 -2.36
C LEU A 26 2.14 -8.80 -1.01
N ARG A 27 1.03 -9.51 -0.77
CA ARG A 27 0.87 -10.33 0.45
C ARG A 27 1.90 -11.46 0.50
N ALA A 28 2.11 -12.17 -0.60
CA ALA A 28 3.11 -13.24 -0.67
C ALA A 28 4.54 -12.72 -0.41
N ASP A 29 4.89 -11.57 -0.98
CA ASP A 29 6.20 -10.91 -0.74
C ASP A 29 6.37 -10.47 0.73
N VAL A 30 5.30 -10.01 1.38
CA VAL A 30 5.31 -9.67 2.81
C VAL A 30 5.48 -10.90 3.70
N GLU A 31 4.85 -12.02 3.37
CA GLU A 31 5.00 -13.28 4.11
C GLU A 31 6.40 -13.87 3.97
N GLN A 32 6.95 -13.83 2.75
CA GLN A 32 8.28 -14.38 2.47
C GLN A 32 9.40 -13.53 3.08
N TYR A 33 9.24 -12.21 3.07
CA TYR A 33 10.26 -11.27 3.50
C TYR A 33 9.69 -10.24 4.48
N PRO A 34 9.36 -10.59 5.73
CA PRO A 34 8.65 -9.69 6.64
C PRO A 34 9.44 -8.44 7.06
N ASP A 35 10.77 -8.51 7.08
CA ASP A 35 11.66 -7.43 7.54
C ASP A 35 12.22 -6.54 6.41
N ASP A 36 11.91 -6.86 5.14
CA ASP A 36 12.40 -6.09 4.00
C ASP A 36 11.80 -4.69 3.95
N TYR A 37 12.66 -3.74 3.56
CA TYR A 37 12.29 -2.35 3.41
C TYR A 37 11.43 -2.13 2.16
N GLN A 38 10.63 -1.06 2.18
CA GLN A 38 9.73 -0.72 1.07
C GLN A 38 10.48 -0.50 -0.26
N TYR A 39 11.73 -0.02 -0.23
CA TYR A 39 12.53 0.18 -1.44
C TYR A 39 13.02 -1.15 -2.06
N GLU A 40 13.28 -2.18 -1.24
CA GLU A 40 13.68 -3.51 -1.72
C GLU A 40 12.50 -4.20 -2.40
N ARG A 41 11.32 -4.13 -1.77
CA ARG A 41 10.06 -4.59 -2.37
C ARG A 41 9.76 -3.85 -3.67
N ALA A 42 9.92 -2.52 -3.66
CA ALA A 42 9.68 -1.70 -4.84
C ALA A 42 10.56 -2.12 -6.04
N ALA A 43 11.81 -2.52 -5.79
CA ALA A 43 12.70 -3.06 -6.82
C ALA A 43 12.18 -4.39 -7.40
N ARG A 44 11.62 -5.29 -6.58
CA ARG A 44 11.00 -6.55 -7.04
C ARG A 44 9.78 -6.31 -7.92
N PHE A 45 8.94 -5.35 -7.55
CA PHE A 45 7.71 -5.01 -8.28
C PHE A 45 7.92 -3.98 -9.41
N GLY A 46 9.16 -3.50 -9.63
CA GLY A 46 9.45 -2.48 -10.64
C GLY A 46 8.64 -1.18 -10.45
N CYS A 47 8.34 -0.81 -9.20
CA CYS A 47 7.52 0.35 -8.87
C CYS A 47 8.24 1.33 -7.94
N GLY A 48 7.62 2.46 -7.63
CA GLY A 48 8.17 3.44 -6.70
C GLY A 48 7.91 3.04 -5.25
N ASN A 49 8.80 3.45 -4.34
CA ASN A 49 8.64 3.22 -2.89
C ASN A 49 7.26 3.69 -2.36
N SER A 50 6.82 4.88 -2.79
CA SER A 50 5.49 5.42 -2.43
C SER A 50 4.34 4.50 -2.84
N THR A 51 4.47 3.80 -3.97
CA THR A 51 3.45 2.87 -4.48
C THR A 51 3.32 1.66 -3.55
N ILE A 52 4.43 1.11 -3.08
CA ILE A 52 4.44 0.02 -2.08
C ILE A 52 3.84 0.51 -0.76
N GLY A 53 4.24 1.70 -0.30
CA GLY A 53 3.71 2.28 0.94
C GLY A 53 2.18 2.45 0.90
N ASP A 54 1.63 2.94 -0.21
CA ASP A 54 0.18 3.08 -0.39
C ASP A 54 -0.52 1.73 -0.51
N ALA A 55 0.10 0.75 -1.18
CA ALA A 55 -0.43 -0.60 -1.30
C ALA A 55 -0.49 -1.32 0.06
N LEU A 56 0.55 -1.20 0.89
CA LEU A 56 0.57 -1.76 2.25
C LEU A 56 -0.52 -1.15 3.14
N LYS A 57 -0.73 0.17 3.06
CA LYS A 57 -1.83 0.86 3.77
C LYS A 57 -3.20 0.37 3.31
N ARG A 58 -3.39 0.19 1.99
CA ARG A 58 -4.62 -0.36 1.41
C ARG A 58 -4.92 -1.77 1.94
N LEU A 59 -3.89 -2.60 2.10
CA LEU A 59 -3.98 -3.96 2.65
C LEU A 59 -4.05 -4.01 4.17
N ASN A 60 -3.97 -2.86 4.85
CA ASN A 60 -3.91 -2.73 6.30
C ASN A 60 -2.75 -3.53 6.95
N ILE A 61 -1.64 -3.70 6.21
CA ILE A 61 -0.44 -4.40 6.70
C ILE A 61 0.42 -3.37 7.41
N THR A 62 0.59 -3.54 8.72
CA THR A 62 1.48 -2.70 9.53
C THR A 62 2.45 -3.60 10.29
N VAL A 63 3.76 -3.41 10.03
CA VAL A 63 4.81 -4.14 10.75
C VAL A 63 5.40 -3.23 11.81
N LYS A 64 5.20 -3.59 13.08
CA LYS A 64 5.91 -2.96 14.19
C LYS A 64 7.28 -3.62 14.30
N LYS A 65 8.34 -2.83 14.08
CA LYS A 65 9.73 -3.30 14.27
C LYS A 65 9.85 -3.89 15.68
N ARG A 66 10.21 -5.17 15.76
CA ARG A 66 10.44 -5.83 17.05
C ARG A 66 11.80 -5.39 17.59
N PRO A 67 11.93 -5.14 18.90
CA PRO A 67 13.24 -4.97 19.51
C PRO A 67 14.03 -6.27 19.28
N TYR A 68 15.31 -6.11 18.98
CA TYR A 68 16.28 -7.09 18.46
C TYR A 68 16.48 -8.37 19.33
N GLY A 69 15.75 -8.51 20.44
CA GLY A 69 15.97 -9.53 21.46
C GLY A 69 14.88 -10.58 21.65
N THR A 70 13.87 -10.69 20.78
CA THR A 70 12.84 -11.74 20.92
C THR A 70 12.81 -12.68 19.72
N ARG A 71 13.49 -13.82 19.89
CA ARG A 71 13.50 -14.94 18.94
C ARG A 71 12.06 -15.47 18.77
N LYS A 72 11.54 -15.46 17.54
CA LYS A 72 10.29 -16.16 17.20
C LYS A 72 10.56 -17.67 17.35
N GLN A 73 10.02 -18.30 18.39
CA GLN A 73 9.93 -19.76 18.46
C GLN A 73 8.83 -20.19 17.48
N LYS A 74 9.15 -21.22 16.69
CA LYS A 74 8.30 -21.78 15.64
C LYS A 74 7.27 -22.73 16.24
#